data_AF-A0A2N0R061-F1
#
_entry.id   AF-A0A2N0R061-F1
#
_cell.length_a   1.000
_cell.length_b   1.000
_cell.length_c   1.000
_cell.angle_alpha   90.00
_cell.angle_beta   90.00
_cell.angle_gamma   90.00
#
_symmetry.space_group_name_H-M   'P 1'
#
loop_
_entity.id
_entity.type
_entity.pdbx_description
1 polymer ?
#
loop_
_entity_poly.entity_id
_entity_poly.type
_entity_poly.pdbx_seq_one_letter_code
_entity_poly.pdbx_strand_id
1 'polypeptide(L)'
;MSLLFTSTKLARAQQLKRQTCRIFKFDSVTGSQWTAFTDKADDLCNVLPSTFSSWHINQMCKYLQSRILNAAKATLLFSIVGNNYTPKVPKELKTLIQHYQFLNRLMHSIHLLRKYPLTYSAAHEHKWSTHLIRLQNILTLYKKVFTFLTTLPLSLSSC
;
A
#
# COMPACT_ATOMS: atom_id res chain seq x y z
N MET A 1 -26.87 15.73 -41.12
CA MET A 1 -25.86 15.09 -40.24
C MET A 1 -26.53 13.92 -39.54
N SER A 2 -26.19 12.67 -39.87
CA SER A 2 -26.91 11.49 -39.37
C SER A 2 -26.53 11.12 -37.94
N LEU A 3 -27.53 10.73 -37.13
CA LEU A 3 -27.35 10.29 -35.73
C LEU A 3 -26.34 9.13 -35.61
N LEU A 4 -26.28 8.25 -36.60
CA LEU A 4 -25.33 7.13 -36.68
C LEU A 4 -23.85 7.57 -36.73
N PHE A 5 -23.55 8.69 -37.38
CA PHE A 5 -22.18 9.22 -37.42
C PHE A 5 -21.75 9.80 -36.07
N THR A 6 -22.69 10.38 -35.33
CA THR A 6 -22.40 10.92 -33.99
C THR A 6 -22.24 9.82 -32.94
N SER A 7 -23.05 8.75 -33.02
CA SER A 7 -22.96 7.61 -32.08
C SER A 7 -21.69 6.78 -32.29
N THR A 8 -21.27 6.57 -33.55
CA THR A 8 -20.01 5.87 -33.86
C THR A 8 -18.78 6.65 -33.42
N LYS A 9 -18.75 7.98 -33.57
CA LYS A 9 -17.68 8.82 -33.01
C LYS A 9 -17.61 8.74 -31.48
N LEU A 10 -18.76 8.79 -30.80
CA LEU A 10 -18.83 8.69 -29.34
C LEU A 10 -18.36 7.31 -28.85
N ALA A 11 -18.81 6.23 -29.48
CA ALA A 11 -18.40 4.87 -29.17
C ALA A 11 -16.88 4.69 -29.38
N ARG A 12 -16.34 5.23 -30.48
CA ARG A 12 -14.91 5.17 -30.78
C ARG A 12 -14.07 5.99 -29.79
N ALA A 13 -14.54 7.17 -29.38
CA ALA A 13 -13.90 7.97 -28.34
C ALA A 13 -13.92 7.27 -26.97
N GLN A 14 -15.00 6.57 -26.63
CA GLN A 14 -15.09 5.74 -25.41
C GLN A 14 -14.17 4.51 -25.50
N GLN A 15 -14.06 3.88 -26.65
CA GLN A 15 -13.17 2.73 -26.87
C GLN A 15 -11.69 3.13 -26.83
N LEU A 16 -11.33 4.29 -27.39
CA LEU A 16 -9.97 4.86 -27.28
C LEU A 16 -9.63 5.25 -25.84
N LYS A 17 -10.60 5.78 -25.07
CA LYS A 17 -10.46 5.96 -23.60
C LYS A 17 -10.25 4.65 -22.85
N ARG A 18 -10.72 3.50 -23.37
CA ARG A 18 -10.48 2.17 -22.78
C ARG A 18 -9.13 1.58 -23.15
N GLN A 19 -8.48 2.06 -24.21
CA GLN A 19 -7.16 1.60 -24.66
C GLN A 19 -6.00 2.33 -23.97
N THR A 20 -6.29 3.32 -23.12
CA THR A 20 -5.29 4.12 -22.42
C THR A 20 -5.61 4.19 -20.93
N CYS A 21 -4.61 3.92 -20.10
CA CYS A 21 -4.68 4.01 -18.64
C CYS A 21 -3.80 5.17 -18.16
N ARG A 22 -4.31 5.93 -17.18
CA ARG A 22 -3.50 6.91 -16.45
C ARG A 22 -2.77 6.19 -15.33
N ILE A 23 -1.45 6.19 -15.39
CA ILE A 23 -0.61 5.56 -14.37
C ILE A 23 0.45 6.54 -13.88
N PHE A 24 0.81 6.39 -12.61
CA PHE A 24 2.01 7.02 -12.07
C PHE A 24 3.22 6.25 -12.57
N LYS A 25 4.13 6.93 -13.26
CA LYS A 25 5.44 6.36 -13.60
C LYS A 25 6.38 6.62 -12.44
N PHE A 26 6.61 5.61 -11.61
CA PHE A 26 7.58 5.67 -10.52
C PHE A 26 9.02 5.66 -11.05
N ASP A 27 9.24 5.03 -12.20
CA ASP A 27 10.53 4.77 -12.81
C ASP A 27 11.22 6.04 -13.35
N SER A 28 10.51 7.17 -13.39
CA SER A 28 10.97 8.44 -13.95
C SER A 28 10.86 9.62 -13.00
N VAL A 29 10.61 9.36 -11.71
CA VAL A 29 10.48 10.43 -10.70
C VAL A 29 11.86 10.97 -10.36
N THR A 30 12.08 12.27 -10.59
CA THR A 30 13.33 12.94 -10.17
C THR A 30 13.35 13.16 -8.66
N GLY A 31 14.54 13.30 -8.08
CA GLY A 31 14.68 13.63 -6.65
C GLY A 31 13.89 14.88 -6.25
N SER A 32 13.89 15.92 -7.09
CA SER A 32 13.10 17.14 -6.87
C SER A 32 11.59 16.92 -6.87
N GLN A 33 11.06 16.04 -7.73
CA GLN A 33 9.64 15.68 -7.74
C GLN A 33 9.27 14.86 -6.50
N TRP A 34 10.19 14.02 -6.03
CA TRP A 34 10.00 13.27 -4.80
C TRP A 34 9.95 14.20 -3.58
N THR A 35 10.87 15.17 -3.49
CA THR A 35 10.84 16.20 -2.44
C THR A 35 9.56 17.02 -2.48
N ALA A 36 9.16 17.50 -3.65
CA ALA A 36 7.91 18.23 -3.80
C ALA A 36 6.69 17.39 -3.38
N PHE A 37 6.70 16.08 -3.66
CA PHE A 37 5.69 15.15 -3.20
C PHE A 37 5.69 14.98 -1.67
N THR A 38 6.86 14.82 -1.04
CA THR A 38 6.95 14.67 0.42
C THR A 38 6.48 15.93 1.13
N ASP A 39 6.94 17.10 0.69
CA ASP A 39 6.54 18.39 1.25
C ASP A 39 5.02 18.56 1.15
N LYS A 40 4.43 18.20 -0.01
CA LYS A 40 2.99 18.28 -0.20
C LYS A 40 2.23 17.26 0.65
N ALA A 41 2.79 16.08 0.89
CA ALA A 41 2.17 15.06 1.74
C ALA A 41 2.14 15.53 3.19
N ASP A 42 3.24 16.12 3.67
CA ASP A 42 3.35 16.68 5.01
C ASP A 42 2.42 17.88 5.19
N ASP A 43 2.37 18.80 4.22
CA ASP A 43 1.44 19.93 4.19
C ASP A 43 -0.04 19.51 4.23
N LEU A 44 -0.38 18.34 3.69
CA LEU A 44 -1.75 17.83 3.74
C LEU A 44 -2.06 17.13 5.07
N CYS A 45 -1.05 16.80 5.87
CA CYS A 45 -1.17 16.13 7.16
C CYS A 45 -1.44 17.12 8.30
N ASN A 46 -2.64 17.71 8.32
CA ASN A 46 -3.00 18.77 9.28
C ASN A 46 -3.41 18.27 10.68
N VAL A 47 -3.17 17.01 11.00
CA VAL A 47 -3.64 16.38 12.24
C VAL A 47 -2.48 16.29 13.21
N LEU A 48 -2.69 16.76 14.44
CA LEU A 48 -1.68 16.67 15.49
C LEU A 48 -1.29 15.21 15.75
N PRO A 49 0.00 14.88 15.95
CA PRO A 49 0.43 13.51 16.17
C PRO A 49 -0.28 12.80 17.34
N SER A 50 -0.65 13.53 18.39
CA SER A 50 -1.40 12.99 19.54
C SER A 50 -2.85 12.63 19.18
N THR A 51 -3.51 13.43 18.35
CA THR A 51 -4.85 13.11 17.83
C THR A 51 -4.77 11.92 16.88
N PHE A 52 -3.76 11.89 16.01
CA PHE A 52 -3.54 10.79 15.09
C PHE A 52 -3.30 9.47 15.83
N SER A 53 -2.46 9.45 16.87
CA SER A 53 -2.15 8.25 17.65
C SER A 53 -3.34 7.72 18.47
N SER A 54 -4.34 8.57 18.74
CA SER A 54 -5.58 8.15 19.43
C SER A 54 -6.58 7.42 18.52
N TRP A 55 -6.37 7.46 17.20
CA TRP A 55 -7.30 6.85 16.24
C TRP A 55 -7.16 5.34 16.15
N HIS A 56 -8.24 4.69 15.73
CA HIS A 56 -8.17 3.28 15.38
C HIS A 56 -7.27 3.08 14.14
N ILE A 57 -6.49 1.99 14.10
CA ILE A 57 -5.48 1.75 13.04
C ILE A 57 -6.06 1.84 11.61
N ASN A 58 -7.28 1.35 11.39
CA ASN A 58 -7.94 1.47 10.08
C ASN A 58 -8.24 2.92 9.68
N GLN A 59 -8.55 3.79 10.64
CA GLN A 59 -8.77 5.22 10.38
C GLN A 59 -7.44 5.90 10.05
N MET A 60 -6.38 5.59 10.81
CA MET A 60 -5.01 6.05 10.53
C MET A 60 -4.58 5.67 9.11
N CYS A 61 -4.77 4.40 8.72
CA CYS A 61 -4.45 3.91 7.38
C CYS A 61 -5.25 4.61 6.28
N LYS A 62 -6.57 4.74 6.45
CA LYS A 62 -7.43 5.43 5.47
C LYS A 62 -7.04 6.90 5.30
N TYR A 63 -6.75 7.57 6.41
CA TYR A 63 -6.29 8.95 6.42
C TYR A 63 -4.98 9.10 5.65
N LEU A 64 -3.94 8.35 6.05
CA LEU A 64 -2.63 8.39 5.39
C LEU A 64 -2.74 8.06 3.89
N GLN A 65 -3.50 7.01 3.53
CA GLN A 65 -3.72 6.63 2.14
C GLN A 65 -4.33 7.78 1.34
N SER A 66 -5.33 8.48 1.90
CA SER A 66 -5.97 9.62 1.24
C SER A 66 -5.00 10.78 1.04
N ARG A 67 -4.18 11.10 2.05
CA ARG A 67 -3.19 12.18 1.98
C ARG A 67 -2.10 11.90 0.96
N ILE A 68 -1.53 10.69 0.99
CA ILE A 68 -0.55 10.22 0.00
C ILE A 68 -1.12 10.29 -1.42
N LEU A 69 -2.36 9.82 -1.62
CA LEU A 69 -2.98 9.83 -2.94
C LEU A 69 -3.24 11.26 -3.45
N ASN A 70 -3.66 12.17 -2.56
CA ASN A 70 -3.92 13.56 -2.92
C ASN A 70 -2.62 14.33 -3.20
N ALA A 71 -1.56 14.11 -2.41
CA ALA A 71 -0.23 14.65 -2.69
C ALA A 71 0.28 14.15 -4.04
N ALA A 72 0.24 12.84 -4.27
CA ALA A 72 0.65 12.23 -5.53
C ALA A 72 -0.11 12.81 -6.73
N LYS A 73 -1.43 13.01 -6.61
CA LYS A 73 -2.24 13.64 -7.66
C LYS A 73 -1.83 15.09 -7.96
N ALA A 74 -1.35 15.82 -6.97
CA ALA A 74 -0.98 17.22 -7.11
C ALA A 74 0.44 17.39 -7.68
N THR A 75 1.37 16.50 -7.33
CA THR A 75 2.80 16.69 -7.60
C THR A 75 3.38 15.71 -8.62
N LEU A 76 2.91 14.46 -8.65
CA LEU A 76 3.44 13.46 -9.56
C LEU A 76 2.76 13.55 -10.92
N LEU A 77 3.57 13.58 -11.97
CA LEU A 77 3.09 13.55 -13.35
C LEU A 77 2.44 12.20 -13.64
N PHE A 78 1.20 12.25 -14.13
CA PHE A 78 0.54 11.09 -14.73
C PHE A 78 1.02 10.93 -16.16
N SER A 79 1.39 9.71 -16.53
CA SER A 79 1.51 9.37 -17.95
C SER A 79 0.24 8.67 -18.40
N ILE A 80 -0.31 9.12 -19.53
CA ILE A 80 -1.32 8.36 -20.27
C ILE A 80 -0.55 7.31 -21.05
N VAL A 81 -0.76 6.04 -20.71
CA VAL A 81 -0.07 4.95 -21.40
C VAL A 81 -1.08 4.02 -22.01
N GLY A 82 -0.77 3.46 -23.19
CA GLY A 82 -1.60 2.43 -23.81
C GLY A 82 -1.69 1.17 -22.95
N ASN A 83 -2.77 0.40 -23.10
CA ASN A 83 -3.04 -0.83 -22.33
C ASN A 83 -1.94 -1.90 -22.44
N ASN A 84 -1.08 -1.81 -23.44
CA ASN A 84 0.03 -2.74 -23.64
C ASN A 84 1.23 -2.44 -22.73
N TYR A 85 1.17 -1.38 -21.93
CA TYR A 85 2.25 -1.04 -21.01
C TYR A 85 2.19 -1.85 -19.74
N THR A 86 3.30 -2.52 -19.44
CA THR A 86 3.54 -3.22 -18.19
C THR A 86 4.34 -2.30 -17.27
N PRO A 87 3.78 -1.83 -16.13
CA PRO A 87 4.53 -1.03 -15.17
C PRO A 87 5.72 -1.81 -14.63
N LYS A 88 6.91 -1.22 -14.70
CA LYS A 88 8.10 -1.81 -14.08
C LYS A 88 8.08 -1.52 -12.59
N VAL A 89 7.40 -2.38 -11.83
CA VAL A 89 7.39 -2.26 -10.37
C VAL A 89 8.82 -2.42 -9.85
N PRO A 90 9.37 -1.44 -9.12
CA PRO A 90 10.70 -1.55 -8.53
C PRO A 90 10.81 -2.81 -7.67
N LYS A 91 12.00 -3.44 -7.68
CA LYS A 91 12.23 -4.69 -6.92
C LYS A 91 11.90 -4.53 -5.43
N GLU A 92 12.22 -3.37 -4.88
CA GLU A 92 11.95 -3.00 -3.48
C GLU A 92 10.45 -2.88 -3.17
N LEU A 93 9.67 -2.32 -4.09
CA LEU A 93 8.22 -2.26 -3.93
C LEU A 93 7.61 -3.66 -4.00
N LYS A 94 8.14 -4.53 -4.87
CA LYS A 94 7.71 -5.92 -4.97
C LYS A 94 8.02 -6.70 -3.68
N THR A 95 9.19 -6.53 -3.08
CA THR A 95 9.54 -7.18 -1.80
C THR A 95 8.65 -6.66 -0.67
N LEU A 96 8.39 -5.35 -0.61
CA LEU A 96 7.48 -4.76 0.37
C LEU A 96 6.06 -5.34 0.27
N ILE A 97 5.51 -5.45 -0.94
CA ILE A 97 4.20 -6.06 -1.18
C ILE A 97 4.18 -7.52 -0.72
N GLN A 98 5.24 -8.28 -0.99
CA GLN A 98 5.35 -9.67 -0.54
C GLN A 98 5.38 -9.78 0.99
N HIS A 99 6.12 -8.91 1.67
CA HIS A 99 6.13 -8.85 3.14
C HIS A 99 4.75 -8.53 3.70
N TYR A 100 4.05 -7.54 3.14
CA TYR A 100 2.70 -7.18 3.57
C TYR A 100 1.69 -8.32 3.37
N GLN A 101 1.72 -8.99 2.22
CA GLN A 101 0.85 -10.15 1.97
C GLN A 101 1.12 -11.31 2.94
N PHE A 102 2.40 -11.56 3.24
CA PHE A 102 2.78 -12.56 4.25
C PHE A 102 2.21 -12.21 5.63
N LEU A 103 2.38 -10.96 6.08
CA LEU A 103 1.85 -10.49 7.37
C LEU A 103 0.33 -10.59 7.45
N ASN A 104 -0.40 -10.25 6.38
CA ASN A 104 -1.86 -10.41 6.35
C ASN A 104 -2.30 -11.87 6.44
N ARG A 105 -1.60 -12.78 5.75
CA ARG A 105 -1.89 -14.22 5.86
C ARG A 105 -1.62 -14.74 7.27
N LEU A 106 -0.54 -14.26 7.89
CA LEU A 106 -0.16 -14.63 9.25
C LEU A 106 -1.19 -14.12 10.26
N MET A 107 -1.62 -12.86 10.15
CA MET A 107 -2.68 -12.29 10.99
C MET A 107 -3.97 -13.10 10.87
N HIS A 108 -4.34 -13.48 9.64
CA HIS A 108 -5.52 -14.29 9.39
C HIS A 108 -5.39 -15.69 10.02
N SER A 109 -4.23 -16.33 9.94
CA SER A 109 -4.01 -17.63 10.58
C SER A 109 -4.05 -17.56 12.11
N ILE A 110 -3.52 -16.49 12.73
CA ILE A 110 -3.67 -16.24 14.17
C ILE A 110 -5.16 -16.12 14.52
N HIS A 111 -5.92 -15.34 13.75
CA HIS A 111 -7.33 -15.13 14.00
C HIS A 111 -8.15 -16.42 13.90
N LEU A 112 -7.85 -17.27 12.91
CA LEU A 112 -8.49 -18.58 12.76
C LEU A 112 -8.18 -19.51 13.93
N LEU A 113 -6.92 -19.57 14.38
CA LEU A 113 -6.55 -20.38 15.55
C LEU A 113 -7.24 -19.91 16.82
N ARG A 114 -7.33 -18.60 17.03
CA ARG A 114 -8.05 -18.04 18.17
C ARG A 114 -9.53 -18.40 18.14
N LYS A 115 -10.14 -18.45 16.95
CA LYS A 115 -11.55 -18.81 16.78
C LYS A 115 -11.80 -20.31 16.93
N TYR A 116 -10.86 -21.15 16.52
CA TYR A 116 -11.00 -22.61 16.51
C TYR A 116 -9.75 -23.32 17.06
N PRO A 117 -9.47 -23.21 18.37
CA PRO A 117 -8.22 -23.70 18.97
C PRO A 117 -8.03 -25.22 18.83
N LEU A 118 -9.13 -25.99 18.79
CA LEU A 118 -9.11 -27.45 18.64
C LEU A 118 -8.65 -27.93 17.25
N THR A 119 -8.53 -27.03 16.26
CA THR A 119 -8.02 -27.36 14.92
C THR A 119 -6.49 -27.38 14.85
N TYR A 120 -5.83 -27.08 15.96
CA TYR A 120 -4.38 -27.12 16.06
C TYR A 120 -3.85 -28.55 15.92
N SER A 121 -2.85 -28.72 15.05
CA SER A 121 -2.24 -30.01 14.73
C SER A 121 -0.73 -29.89 14.58
N ALA A 122 0.00 -31.01 14.62
CA ALA A 122 1.45 -31.03 14.40
C ALA A 122 1.86 -30.41 13.04
N ALA A 123 1.00 -30.49 12.02
CA ALA A 123 1.24 -29.81 10.74
C ALA A 123 1.18 -28.27 10.86
N HIS A 124 0.40 -27.73 11.80
CA HIS A 124 0.41 -26.30 12.09
C HIS A 124 1.73 -25.88 12.75
N GLU A 125 2.32 -26.67 13.65
CA GLU A 125 3.58 -26.35 14.32
C GLU A 125 4.73 -26.11 13.34
N HIS A 126 4.92 -27.02 12.38
CA HIS A 126 5.97 -26.88 11.37
C HIS A 126 5.76 -25.64 10.47
N LYS A 127 4.50 -25.30 10.20
CA LYS A 127 4.16 -24.10 9.44
C LYS A 127 4.43 -22.82 10.24
N TRP A 128 4.14 -22.84 11.55
CA TRP A 128 4.41 -21.73 12.47
C TRP A 128 5.91 -21.47 12.66
N SER A 129 6.74 -22.51 12.78
CA SER A 129 8.19 -22.32 12.88
C SER A 129 8.76 -21.64 11.63
N THR A 130 8.28 -22.02 10.44
CA THR A 130 8.65 -21.36 9.18
C THR A 130 8.16 -19.91 9.13
N HIS A 131 6.96 -19.63 9.63
CA HIS A 131 6.43 -18.26 9.74
C HIS A 131 7.27 -17.39 10.69
N LEU A 132 7.69 -17.92 11.83
CA LEU A 132 8.55 -17.21 12.80
C LEU A 132 9.90 -16.82 12.19
N ILE A 133 10.58 -17.74 11.49
CA ILE A 133 11.87 -17.44 10.83
C ILE A 133 11.69 -16.30 9.81
N ARG A 134 10.63 -16.35 9.00
CA ARG A 134 10.34 -15.30 8.01
C ARG A 134 10.03 -13.96 8.67
N LEU A 135 9.27 -13.96 9.76
CA LEU A 135 8.94 -12.75 10.51
C LEU A 135 10.19 -12.13 11.14
N GLN A 136 11.10 -12.96 11.67
CA GLN A 136 12.39 -12.52 12.20
C GLN A 136 13.23 -11.83 11.13
N ASN A 137 13.30 -12.40 9.92
CA ASN A 137 14.02 -11.81 8.79
C ASN A 137 13.43 -10.47 8.34
N ILE A 138 12.10 -10.35 8.35
CA ILE A 138 11.42 -9.07 8.06
C ILE A 138 11.78 -8.05 9.15
N LEU A 139 11.68 -8.43 10.42
CA LEU A 139 11.99 -7.54 11.54
C LEU A 139 13.44 -7.04 11.48
N THR A 140 14.42 -7.92 11.19
CA THR A 140 15.82 -7.53 11.07
C THR A 140 16.09 -6.60 9.88
N LEU A 141 15.43 -6.81 8.74
CA LEU A 141 15.51 -5.92 7.58
C LEU A 141 15.01 -4.51 7.91
N TYR A 142 13.86 -4.40 8.58
CA TYR A 142 13.24 -3.11 8.87
C TYR A 142 13.78 -2.45 10.15
N LYS A 143 14.42 -3.20 11.06
CA LYS A 143 15.05 -2.65 12.27
C LYS A 143 16.13 -1.59 11.96
N LYS A 144 16.82 -1.72 10.82
CA LYS A 144 17.79 -0.71 10.37
C LYS A 144 17.13 0.55 9.79
N VAL A 145 15.92 0.41 9.24
CA VAL A 145 15.15 1.49 8.60
C VAL A 145 14.37 2.29 9.64
N PHE A 146 13.77 1.62 10.63
CA PHE A 146 13.08 2.24 11.75
C PHE A 146 14.03 2.38 12.95
N THR A 147 15.02 3.27 12.85
CA THR A 147 15.82 3.70 14.00
C THR A 147 15.07 4.71 14.89
N PHE A 148 13.91 5.20 14.43
CA PHE A 148 13.02 6.03 15.24
C PHE A 148 12.12 5.16 16.11
N LEU A 149 12.25 5.41 17.42
CA LEU A 149 11.58 4.78 18.56
C LEU A 149 10.11 4.44 18.30
N THR A 150 9.85 3.16 17.99
CA THR A 150 8.56 2.55 18.31
C THR A 150 8.58 2.20 19.80
N THR A 151 8.28 3.18 20.65
CA THR A 151 7.60 2.84 21.90
C THR A 151 6.32 2.14 21.49
N LEU A 152 6.31 0.81 21.64
CA LEU A 152 5.14 -0.02 21.42
C LEU A 152 3.98 0.63 22.19
N PRO A 153 2.82 0.90 21.56
CA PRO A 153 1.70 1.45 22.31
C PRO A 153 1.38 0.48 23.47
N LEU A 154 1.37 1.01 24.69
CA LEU A 154 1.15 0.28 25.95
C LEU A 154 -0.12 -0.59 25.93
N SER A 155 -1.06 -0.30 25.01
CA SER A 155 -2.26 -1.10 24.74
C SER A 155 -1.99 -2.55 24.33
N LEU A 156 -0.78 -2.90 23.90
CA LEU A 156 -0.37 -4.28 23.60
C LEU A 156 0.33 -4.99 24.78
N SER A 157 0.59 -4.27 25.88
CA SER A 157 1.26 -4.84 27.08
C SER A 157 0.29 -5.48 28.08
N SER A 158 -1.03 -5.32 27.88
CA SER A 158 -2.06 -5.97 28.68
C SER A 158 -2.66 -7.15 27.92
N CYS A 159 -1.98 -8.30 27.99
CA CYS A 159 -2.56 -9.62 27.75
C CYS A 159 -2.12 -10.53 28.89
#